data_AF-A0A7S2NS78-F1
#
_entry.id   AF-A0A7S2NS78-F1
#
_cell.length_a   1.000
_cell.length_b   1.000
_cell.length_c   1.000
_cell.angle_alpha   90.00
_cell.angle_beta   90.00
_cell.angle_gamma   90.00
#
_symmetry.space_group_name_H-M   'P 1'
#
loop_
_entity.id
_entity.type
_entity.pdbx_description
1 polymer ?
#
loop_
_entity_poly.entity_id
_entity_poly.type
_entity_poly.pdbx_seq_one_letter_code
_entity_poly.pdbx_strand_id
1 'polypeptide(L)'
;SSRLRARQGIRLPARAPAGHVTEVGCDPRRQRHQAVMDRHELGRRMGPSPAGTLLIEDALKKIIHKDGSKSLSRQKRLGLVPRGRHCCFGDFPKDLLAKDAASQCAAAWVGPTSPMPAAHSARTPSAPGSTRSTPRRPQTSPAAPPRAGATRRRPVKETDFRRLYDRGDLPIQIHHGAVGGKISWKVDIEKLDYHHYLPIFFDGLREKEDPYRFLSIQGTYDMLQFGGPKILPVVPQLIIPVKEGLNTRDPEIMSTMLKVLQALVMSGEMIGEALVPYYRQLLPMLNLFKGWTPSIGDSIDYGQRKRNDLGTLIREALEIFEVHGGEDAFINIK
;
A
#
# COMPACT_ATOMS: atom_id res chain seq x y z
N SER A 1 51.34 -4.61 92.01
CA SER A 1 51.47 -3.16 92.27
C SER A 1 52.41 -2.57 91.24
N SER A 2 51.88 -2.06 90.12
CA SER A 2 52.64 -1.23 89.16
C SER A 2 51.69 -0.73 88.06
N ARG A 3 51.54 0.59 88.04
CA ARG A 3 50.80 1.40 87.07
C ARG A 3 51.63 1.59 85.80
N LEU A 4 50.99 1.69 84.63
CA LEU A 4 51.32 2.59 83.49
C LEU A 4 50.34 2.31 82.33
N ARG A 5 49.23 3.05 82.25
CA ARG A 5 48.96 4.17 81.32
C ARG A 5 49.07 3.82 79.82
N ALA A 6 47.96 3.44 79.20
CA ALA A 6 47.70 3.67 77.78
C ALA A 6 46.70 4.82 77.63
N ARG A 7 47.13 5.93 77.02
CA ARG A 7 46.31 7.11 76.73
C ARG A 7 45.35 6.80 75.58
N GLN A 8 44.04 6.85 75.84
CA GLN A 8 43.02 6.97 74.80
C GLN A 8 43.04 8.40 74.24
N GLY A 9 43.41 8.54 72.96
CA GLY A 9 43.26 9.78 72.21
C GLY A 9 41.91 9.77 71.50
N ILE A 10 40.92 10.45 72.06
CA ILE A 10 39.67 10.79 71.36
C ILE A 10 40.00 11.96 70.42
N ARG A 11 40.27 11.67 69.15
CA ARG A 11 40.24 12.66 68.06
C ARG A 11 38.87 12.57 67.39
N LEU A 12 38.08 13.62 67.59
CA LEU A 12 36.89 13.94 66.81
C LEU A 12 37.27 14.03 65.31
N PRO A 13 36.60 13.34 64.39
CA PRO A 13 36.69 13.67 62.98
C PRO A 13 35.79 14.87 62.66
N ALA A 14 36.38 15.79 61.90
CA ALA A 14 35.85 17.07 61.50
C ALA A 14 34.54 16.97 60.72
N ARG A 15 33.69 17.98 60.95
CA ARG A 15 32.46 18.30 60.25
C ARG A 15 32.77 18.53 58.76
N ALA A 16 32.33 17.61 57.90
CA ALA A 16 32.35 17.78 56.45
C ALA A 16 31.30 18.82 56.01
N PRO A 17 31.55 19.60 54.94
CA PRO A 17 30.65 20.64 54.48
C PRO A 17 29.37 20.05 53.87
N ALA A 18 28.23 20.60 54.26
CA ALA A 18 26.93 20.30 53.66
C ALA A 18 26.96 20.69 52.17
N GLY A 19 27.02 19.68 51.30
CA GLY A 19 26.73 19.85 49.88
C GLY A 19 25.27 20.27 49.73
N HIS A 20 25.05 21.45 49.16
CA HIS A 20 23.77 21.86 48.61
C HIS A 20 23.33 20.81 47.58
N VAL A 21 22.40 19.94 47.97
CA VAL A 21 21.54 19.25 47.02
C VAL A 21 20.51 20.29 46.59
N THR A 22 20.77 20.95 45.47
CA THR A 22 19.72 21.65 44.75
C THR A 22 18.74 20.59 44.25
N GLU A 23 17.66 20.37 45.01
CA GLU A 23 16.44 19.80 44.47
C GLU A 23 16.09 20.62 43.23
N VAL A 24 16.25 20.02 42.05
CA VAL A 24 15.70 20.54 40.81
C VAL A 24 14.19 20.40 40.95
N GLY A 25 13.57 21.39 41.60
CA GLY A 25 12.13 21.52 41.67
C GLY A 25 11.58 21.46 40.25
N CYS A 26 10.91 20.35 39.93
CA CYS A 26 10.23 20.19 38.66
C CYS A 26 9.04 21.16 38.69
N ASP A 27 9.24 22.35 38.13
CA ASP A 27 8.28 23.44 38.17
C ASP A 27 6.96 22.99 37.49
N PRO A 28 5.84 22.85 38.23
CA PRO A 28 4.59 22.36 37.68
C PRO A 28 3.99 23.31 36.62
N ARG A 29 4.46 24.56 36.52
CA ARG A 29 4.11 25.46 35.42
C ARG A 29 4.85 25.11 34.12
N ARG A 30 6.07 24.58 34.21
CA ARG A 30 6.86 24.14 33.05
C ARG A 30 6.36 22.82 32.49
N GLN A 31 5.91 21.91 33.36
CA GLN A 31 5.18 20.70 32.94
C GLN A 31 3.81 21.03 32.33
N ARG A 32 3.08 22.02 32.87
CA ARG A 32 1.83 22.49 32.25
C ARG A 32 2.08 23.18 30.92
N HIS A 33 3.15 23.97 30.78
CA HIS A 33 3.52 24.56 29.49
C HIS A 33 3.96 23.49 28.49
N GLN A 34 4.72 22.47 28.89
CA GLN A 34 5.09 21.36 28.02
C GLN A 34 3.85 20.55 27.61
N ALA A 35 2.94 20.24 28.54
CA ALA A 35 1.68 19.54 28.26
C ALA A 35 0.68 20.38 27.45
N VAL A 36 0.74 21.72 27.54
CA VAL A 36 -0.06 22.64 26.70
C VAL A 36 0.56 22.75 25.30
N MET A 37 1.89 22.71 25.17
CA MET A 37 2.57 22.64 23.87
C MET A 37 2.33 21.28 23.18
N ASP A 38 2.36 20.17 23.92
CA ASP A 38 2.02 18.83 23.39
C ASP A 38 0.53 18.75 22.98
N ARG A 39 -0.36 19.40 23.73
CA ARG A 39 -1.78 19.55 23.33
C ARG A 39 -1.96 20.47 22.12
N HIS A 40 -1.10 21.46 21.93
CA HIS A 40 -1.09 22.34 20.75
C HIS A 40 -0.47 21.66 19.51
N GLU A 41 0.47 20.74 19.67
CA GLU A 41 1.04 19.95 18.56
C GLU A 41 0.04 18.91 18.03
N LEU A 42 -0.76 18.29 18.92
CA LEU A 42 -1.89 17.43 18.52
C LEU A 42 -3.01 18.21 17.80
N GLY A 43 -3.10 19.53 18.01
CA GLY A 43 -4.06 20.42 17.37
C GLY A 43 -3.68 20.90 15.96
N ARG A 44 -2.45 20.65 15.49
CA ARG A 44 -1.96 21.16 14.20
C ARG A 44 -2.40 20.38 12.96
N ARG A 45 -3.11 19.26 13.12
CA ARG A 45 -3.70 18.53 11.99
C ARG A 45 -5.11 19.06 11.67
N MET A 46 -5.24 20.31 11.22
CA MET A 46 -6.51 20.87 10.70
C MET A 46 -6.89 20.34 9.30
N GLY A 47 -6.32 19.20 8.87
CA GLY A 47 -6.64 18.53 7.61
C GLY A 47 -7.25 17.15 7.84
N PRO A 48 -8.04 16.64 6.88
CA PRO A 48 -8.51 15.25 6.93
C PRO A 48 -7.31 14.30 6.99
N SER A 49 -7.48 13.15 7.66
CA SER A 49 -6.41 12.14 7.73
C SER A 49 -6.02 11.66 6.31
N PRO A 50 -4.86 11.00 6.12
CA PRO A 50 -4.49 10.46 4.81
C PRO A 50 -5.62 9.59 4.21
N ALA A 51 -6.24 8.75 5.03
CA ALA A 51 -7.39 7.94 4.62
C ALA A 51 -8.67 8.77 4.42
N GLY A 52 -8.91 9.80 5.24
CA GLY A 52 -10.03 10.73 5.06
C GLY A 52 -9.93 11.55 3.77
N THR A 53 -8.71 11.90 3.36
CA THR A 53 -8.42 12.56 2.08
C THR A 53 -8.83 11.66 0.91
N LEU A 54 -8.50 10.37 0.98
CA LEU A 54 -8.89 9.39 -0.04
C LEU A 54 -10.42 9.20 -0.15
N LEU A 55 -11.15 9.26 0.98
CA LEU A 55 -12.62 9.22 0.96
C LEU A 55 -13.23 10.44 0.26
N ILE A 56 -12.71 11.64 0.55
CA ILE A 56 -13.13 12.87 -0.12
C ILE A 56 -12.84 12.76 -1.62
N GLU A 57 -11.69 12.20 -1.99
CA GLU A 57 -11.32 11.98 -3.38
C GLU A 57 -12.28 11.03 -4.12
N ASP A 58 -12.73 9.95 -3.49
CA ASP A 58 -13.68 9.04 -4.13
C ASP A 58 -15.07 9.67 -4.29
N ALA A 59 -15.51 10.50 -3.33
CA ALA A 59 -16.72 11.28 -3.49
C ALA A 59 -16.60 12.23 -4.69
N LEU A 60 -15.49 12.96 -4.82
CA LEU A 60 -15.22 13.83 -5.96
C LEU A 60 -15.12 13.05 -7.27
N LYS A 61 -14.47 11.89 -7.27
CA LYS A 61 -14.32 11.04 -8.46
C LYS A 61 -15.67 10.52 -8.94
N LYS A 62 -16.60 10.18 -8.03
CA LYS A 62 -17.98 9.83 -8.36
C LYS A 62 -18.76 11.01 -8.97
N ILE A 63 -18.52 12.22 -8.47
CA ILE A 63 -19.16 13.44 -8.99
C ILE A 63 -18.65 13.76 -10.41
N ILE A 64 -17.34 13.69 -10.63
CA ILE A 64 -16.69 14.03 -11.91
C ILE A 64 -16.94 12.95 -12.96
N HIS A 65 -16.81 11.67 -12.59
CA HIS A 65 -16.97 10.52 -13.49
C HIS A 65 -18.32 9.83 -13.29
N LYS A 66 -19.39 10.59 -13.55
CA LYS A 66 -20.78 10.12 -13.43
C LYS A 66 -21.13 9.03 -14.46
N ASP A 67 -20.33 8.91 -15.52
CA ASP A 67 -20.35 7.86 -16.55
C ASP A 67 -19.94 6.47 -16.00
N GLY A 68 -19.41 6.40 -14.77
CA GLY A 68 -19.02 5.16 -14.12
C GLY A 68 -17.77 4.51 -14.73
N SER A 69 -17.08 5.19 -15.65
CA SER A 69 -15.89 4.68 -16.34
C SER A 69 -14.75 4.33 -15.38
N LYS A 70 -14.65 5.02 -14.25
CA LYS A 70 -13.68 4.75 -13.18
C LYS A 70 -14.29 4.11 -11.93
N SER A 71 -15.53 3.63 -12.00
CA SER A 71 -16.24 3.06 -10.84
C SER A 71 -15.64 1.72 -10.38
N LEU A 72 -15.74 1.45 -9.08
CA LEU A 72 -15.38 0.14 -8.50
C LEU A 72 -16.21 -0.98 -9.12
N SER A 73 -17.50 -0.75 -9.41
CA SER A 73 -18.37 -1.73 -10.06
C SER A 73 -17.84 -2.18 -11.42
N ARG A 74 -17.30 -1.24 -12.23
CA ARG A 74 -16.65 -1.59 -13.49
C ARG A 74 -15.36 -2.38 -13.28
N GLN A 75 -14.55 -2.02 -12.29
CA GLN A 75 -13.31 -2.76 -11.96
C GLN A 75 -13.61 -4.20 -11.50
N LYS A 76 -14.66 -4.40 -10.68
CA LYS A 76 -15.17 -5.73 -10.29
C LYS A 76 -15.69 -6.53 -11.48
N ARG A 77 -16.38 -5.89 -12.43
CA ARG A 77 -16.84 -6.54 -13.67
C ARG A 77 -15.68 -6.99 -14.54
N LEU A 78 -14.59 -6.22 -14.58
CA LEU A 78 -13.34 -6.54 -15.28
C LEU A 78 -12.44 -7.53 -14.53
N GLY A 79 -12.83 -7.98 -13.33
CA GLY A 79 -12.03 -8.91 -12.51
C GLY A 79 -10.75 -8.31 -11.93
N LEU A 80 -10.60 -6.98 -11.92
CA LEU A 80 -9.40 -6.30 -11.41
C LEU A 80 -9.38 -6.22 -9.87
N VAL A 81 -10.56 -6.23 -9.25
CA VAL A 81 -10.76 -6.18 -7.80
C VAL A 81 -11.63 -7.37 -7.41
N PRO A 82 -11.34 -8.07 -6.28
CA PRO A 82 -12.18 -9.16 -5.80
C PRO A 82 -13.64 -8.75 -5.70
N ARG A 83 -14.55 -9.62 -6.13
CA ARG A 83 -15.97 -9.41 -5.88
C ARG A 83 -16.21 -9.71 -4.40
N GLY A 84 -16.72 -8.75 -3.65
CA GLY A 84 -17.23 -9.00 -2.30
C GLY A 84 -18.39 -10.01 -2.32
N ARG A 85 -18.75 -10.51 -1.14
CA ARG A 85 -19.87 -11.47 -0.99
C ARG A 85 -21.18 -10.88 -1.49
N HIS A 86 -22.05 -11.73 -2.03
CA HIS A 86 -23.37 -11.32 -2.53
C HIS A 86 -24.29 -10.80 -1.41
N CYS A 87 -24.18 -11.36 -0.21
CA CYS A 87 -24.90 -10.89 0.97
C CYS A 87 -24.09 -11.18 2.26
N CYS A 88 -24.64 -10.75 3.40
CA CYS A 88 -24.10 -11.01 4.74
C CYS A 88 -24.00 -12.51 5.08
N PHE A 89 -24.76 -13.37 4.42
CA PHE A 89 -24.74 -14.83 4.62
C PHE A 89 -23.81 -15.57 3.64
N GLY A 90 -23.09 -14.86 2.78
CA GLY A 90 -22.17 -15.45 1.82
C GLY A 90 -22.60 -15.24 0.37
N ASP A 91 -22.09 -16.11 -0.51
CA ASP A 91 -22.43 -16.07 -1.92
C ASP A 91 -23.72 -16.83 -2.18
N PHE A 92 -24.59 -16.23 -2.99
CA PHE A 92 -25.82 -16.87 -3.41
C PHE A 92 -25.47 -18.04 -4.36
N PRO A 93 -26.18 -19.18 -4.27
CA PRO A 93 -25.95 -20.32 -5.15
C PRO A 93 -25.94 -19.88 -6.63
N LYS A 94 -24.88 -20.27 -7.36
CA LYS A 94 -24.63 -19.76 -8.72
C LYS A 94 -25.68 -20.19 -9.74
N ASP A 95 -26.34 -21.30 -9.47
CA ASP A 95 -27.46 -21.89 -10.21
C ASP A 95 -28.74 -21.05 -10.09
N LEU A 96 -28.93 -20.35 -8.98
CA LEU A 96 -30.09 -19.49 -8.73
C LEU A 96 -29.85 -18.02 -9.11
N LEU A 97 -28.61 -17.64 -9.47
CA LEU A 97 -28.31 -16.32 -9.99
C LEU A 97 -28.89 -16.18 -11.41
N ALA A 98 -29.61 -15.08 -11.64
CA ALA A 98 -30.03 -14.71 -12.98
C ALA A 98 -28.80 -14.70 -13.90
N LYS A 99 -28.79 -15.55 -14.93
CA LYS A 99 -27.71 -15.58 -15.90
C LYS A 99 -27.72 -14.26 -16.66
N ASP A 100 -26.76 -13.39 -16.37
CA ASP A 100 -26.55 -12.17 -17.14
C ASP A 100 -26.46 -12.53 -18.63
N ALA A 101 -27.30 -11.90 -19.46
CA ALA A 101 -27.32 -12.13 -20.91
C ALA A 101 -25.93 -11.92 -21.56
N ALA A 102 -25.07 -11.10 -20.94
CA ALA A 102 -23.68 -10.88 -21.36
C ALA A 102 -22.76 -12.10 -21.17
N SER A 103 -23.04 -12.97 -20.19
CA SER A 103 -22.26 -14.20 -19.96
C SER A 103 -22.61 -15.31 -20.95
N GLN A 104 -23.82 -15.30 -21.53
CA GLN A 104 -24.23 -16.25 -22.56
C GLN A 104 -23.53 -16.00 -23.90
N CYS A 105 -23.26 -14.73 -24.25
CA CYS A 105 -22.56 -14.39 -25.50
C CYS A 105 -21.07 -14.78 -25.49
N ALA A 106 -20.42 -14.84 -24.31
CA ALA A 106 -19.02 -15.23 -24.20
C ALA A 106 -18.80 -16.76 -24.28
N ALA A 107 -19.80 -17.55 -23.87
CA ALA A 107 -19.77 -19.01 -23.98
C ALA A 107 -20.15 -19.53 -25.38
N ALA A 108 -20.67 -18.66 -26.25
CA ALA A 108 -21.11 -19.00 -27.61
C ALA A 108 -20.03 -18.79 -28.70
N TRP A 109 -18.81 -18.36 -28.34
CA TRP A 109 -17.67 -18.35 -29.27
C TRP A 109 -16.91 -19.68 -29.21
N VAL A 110 -17.60 -20.75 -29.58
CA VAL A 110 -16.96 -21.90 -30.24
C VAL A 110 -16.88 -21.49 -31.71
N GLY A 111 -15.65 -21.43 -32.25
CA GLY A 111 -15.38 -20.89 -33.58
C GLY A 111 -16.27 -21.47 -34.67
N PRO A 112 -16.48 -20.75 -35.79
CA PRO A 112 -17.37 -21.21 -36.85
C PRO A 112 -16.76 -22.43 -37.56
N THR A 113 -17.16 -23.63 -37.15
CA THR A 113 -17.08 -24.84 -37.95
C THR A 113 -18.49 -25.20 -38.42
N SER A 114 -18.91 -24.59 -39.52
CA SER A 114 -19.77 -25.27 -40.50
C SER A 114 -19.63 -24.61 -41.88
N PRO A 115 -19.41 -25.40 -42.95
CA PRO A 115 -19.19 -24.88 -44.29
C PRO A 115 -20.50 -24.42 -44.93
N MET A 116 -20.47 -23.25 -45.57
CA MET A 116 -21.55 -22.78 -46.45
C MET A 116 -21.64 -23.65 -47.71
N PRO A 117 -22.84 -23.94 -48.25
CA PRO A 117 -22.98 -24.57 -49.55
C PRO A 117 -22.71 -23.51 -50.65
N ALA A 118 -21.71 -23.78 -51.50
CA ALA A 118 -21.37 -22.92 -52.62
C ALA A 118 -22.39 -23.07 -53.76
N ALA A 119 -22.84 -21.94 -54.29
CA ALA A 119 -23.71 -21.83 -55.45
C ALA A 119 -23.08 -22.46 -56.70
N HIS A 120 -23.88 -23.24 -57.43
CA HIS A 120 -23.55 -23.82 -58.71
C HIS A 120 -23.41 -22.74 -59.79
N SER A 121 -22.28 -22.68 -60.48
CA SER A 121 -22.18 -22.02 -61.78
C SER A 121 -21.33 -22.85 -62.73
N ALA A 122 -21.74 -22.82 -64.00
CA ALA A 122 -21.55 -23.84 -65.01
C ALA A 122 -20.12 -24.01 -65.51
N ARG A 123 -19.86 -25.23 -66.00
CA ARG A 123 -18.59 -25.75 -66.50
C ARG A 123 -18.60 -25.71 -68.03
N THR A 124 -17.59 -25.11 -68.65
CA THR A 124 -17.25 -25.28 -70.09
C THR A 124 -15.81 -25.81 -70.20
N PRO A 125 -15.52 -26.78 -71.08
CA PRO A 125 -14.19 -27.40 -71.16
C PRO A 125 -13.37 -26.86 -72.35
N SER A 126 -12.08 -26.59 -72.13
CA SER A 126 -11.08 -26.59 -73.22
C SER A 126 -9.67 -26.81 -72.68
N ALA A 127 -9.16 -28.02 -72.96
CA ALA A 127 -7.81 -28.46 -73.38
C ALA A 127 -6.49 -27.80 -72.87
N PRO A 128 -5.38 -28.57 -72.93
CA PRO A 128 -4.29 -28.51 -71.95
C PRO A 128 -3.03 -27.80 -72.46
N GLY A 129 -2.28 -27.20 -71.54
CA GLY A 129 -0.90 -26.80 -71.81
C GLY A 129 -0.47 -25.61 -70.96
N SER A 130 0.37 -25.86 -69.95
CA SER A 130 1.54 -25.04 -69.60
C SER A 130 1.93 -25.18 -68.13
N THR A 131 3.16 -25.64 -67.95
CA THR A 131 4.10 -25.39 -66.85
C THR A 131 3.57 -25.05 -65.44
N ARG A 132 3.84 -25.99 -64.53
CA ARG A 132 3.72 -25.91 -63.07
C ARG A 132 4.56 -24.75 -62.51
N SER A 133 3.92 -23.60 -62.32
CA SER A 133 4.40 -22.57 -61.39
C SER A 133 3.68 -22.77 -60.06
N THR A 134 4.46 -23.04 -59.01
CA THR A 134 3.97 -23.06 -57.63
C THR A 134 3.41 -21.69 -57.27
N PRO A 135 2.21 -21.59 -56.67
CA PRO A 135 1.71 -20.30 -56.20
C PRO A 135 2.63 -19.83 -55.08
N ARG A 136 3.35 -18.73 -55.32
CA ARG A 136 4.16 -18.04 -54.32
C ARG A 136 3.22 -17.62 -53.19
N ARG A 137 3.29 -18.35 -52.08
CA ARG A 137 2.60 -18.04 -50.83
C ARG A 137 2.89 -16.55 -50.52
N PRO A 138 1.88 -15.68 -50.35
CA PRO A 138 2.15 -14.32 -49.92
C PRO A 138 2.93 -14.44 -48.61
N GLN A 139 4.13 -13.86 -48.60
CA GLN A 139 4.93 -13.81 -47.39
C GLN A 139 4.15 -12.95 -46.40
N THR A 140 3.42 -13.61 -45.52
CA THR A 140 2.87 -12.98 -44.32
C THR A 140 4.07 -12.45 -43.58
N SER A 141 4.21 -11.13 -43.54
CA SER A 141 5.19 -10.44 -42.71
C SER A 141 5.24 -11.12 -41.34
N PRO A 142 6.45 -11.36 -40.76
CA PRO A 142 6.54 -12.01 -39.47
C PRO A 142 5.67 -11.22 -38.49
N ALA A 143 4.63 -11.87 -37.99
CA ALA A 143 3.70 -11.26 -37.06
C ALA A 143 4.52 -10.65 -35.92
N ALA A 144 4.32 -9.35 -35.66
CA ALA A 144 5.00 -8.67 -34.58
C ALA A 144 4.83 -9.49 -33.28
N PRO A 145 5.86 -9.56 -32.43
CA PRO A 145 5.79 -10.37 -31.22
C PRO A 145 4.58 -9.95 -30.38
N PRO A 146 3.91 -10.90 -29.71
CA PRO A 146 2.72 -10.59 -28.92
C PRO A 146 3.06 -9.58 -27.83
N ARG A 147 2.15 -8.63 -27.58
CA ARG A 147 2.38 -7.57 -26.58
C ARG A 147 2.56 -8.21 -25.19
N ALA A 148 3.76 -8.12 -24.63
CA ALA A 148 4.15 -8.75 -23.36
C ALA A 148 3.32 -8.30 -22.14
N GLY A 149 2.55 -7.20 -22.24
CA GLY A 149 1.62 -6.78 -21.19
C GLY A 149 2.32 -6.40 -19.87
N ALA A 150 3.60 -6.05 -19.90
CA ALA A 150 4.41 -5.79 -18.71
C ALA A 150 3.81 -4.72 -17.78
N THR A 151 3.18 -3.68 -18.35
CA THR A 151 2.55 -2.57 -17.60
C THR A 151 1.05 -2.76 -17.34
N ARG A 152 0.45 -3.87 -17.79
CA ARG A 152 -0.98 -4.12 -17.58
C ARG A 152 -1.27 -4.41 -16.11
N ARG A 153 -2.34 -3.80 -15.59
CA ARG A 153 -2.87 -4.05 -14.24
C ARG A 153 -3.15 -5.53 -14.04
N ARG A 154 -2.82 -6.03 -12.87
CA ARG A 154 -3.09 -7.42 -12.47
C ARG A 154 -4.29 -7.45 -11.52
N PRO A 155 -5.06 -8.54 -11.51
CA PRO A 155 -6.13 -8.71 -10.54
C PRO A 155 -5.56 -8.72 -9.12
N VAL A 156 -6.19 -7.96 -8.23
CA VAL A 156 -5.83 -7.95 -6.81
C VAL A 156 -6.34 -9.25 -6.18
N LYS A 157 -5.45 -9.95 -5.47
CA LYS A 157 -5.81 -11.15 -4.67
C LYS A 157 -6.60 -10.71 -3.44
N GLU A 158 -7.50 -11.56 -2.96
CA GLU A 158 -8.19 -11.34 -1.68
C GLU A 158 -7.18 -11.20 -0.53
N THR A 159 -7.36 -10.18 0.29
CA THR A 159 -6.48 -9.89 1.42
C THR A 159 -6.91 -10.65 2.67
N ASP A 160 -5.94 -10.99 3.51
CA ASP A 160 -6.22 -11.55 4.83
C ASP A 160 -6.91 -10.50 5.72
N PHE A 161 -6.64 -9.22 5.49
CA PHE A 161 -7.30 -8.10 6.16
C PHE A 161 -8.84 -8.17 6.03
N ARG A 162 -9.36 -8.36 4.80
CA ARG A 162 -10.80 -8.49 4.56
C ARG A 162 -11.40 -9.65 5.35
N ARG A 163 -10.74 -10.81 5.34
CA ARG A 163 -11.19 -12.00 6.07
C ARG A 163 -11.25 -11.76 7.59
N LEU A 164 -10.22 -11.13 8.16
CA LEU A 164 -10.18 -10.87 9.61
C LEU A 164 -11.15 -9.76 10.02
N TYR A 165 -11.37 -8.76 9.18
CA TYR A 165 -12.37 -7.74 9.44
C TYR A 165 -13.78 -8.32 9.45
N ASP A 166 -14.13 -9.12 8.45
CA ASP A 166 -15.45 -9.76 8.35
C ASP A 166 -15.70 -10.75 9.51
N ARG A 167 -14.64 -11.34 10.08
CA ARG A 167 -14.71 -12.20 11.28
C ARG A 167 -14.88 -11.40 12.58
N GLY A 168 -14.45 -10.14 12.61
CA GLY A 168 -14.53 -9.26 13.78
C GLY A 168 -13.29 -9.28 14.70
N ASP A 169 -12.21 -9.92 14.26
CA ASP A 169 -10.99 -10.15 15.07
C ASP A 169 -10.03 -8.97 15.11
N LEU A 170 -10.23 -7.97 14.25
CA LEU A 170 -9.37 -6.79 14.24
C LEU A 170 -9.68 -5.87 15.44
N PRO A 171 -8.64 -5.32 16.11
CA PRO A 171 -8.77 -4.43 17.26
C PRO A 171 -9.10 -2.98 16.85
N ILE A 172 -9.87 -2.79 15.78
CA ILE A 172 -10.20 -1.48 15.21
C ILE A 172 -11.72 -1.33 15.01
N GLN A 173 -12.20 -0.11 15.12
CA GLN A 173 -13.59 0.28 14.85
C GLN A 173 -13.64 1.63 14.14
N ILE A 174 -14.68 1.82 13.32
CA ILE A 174 -14.96 3.10 12.66
C ILE A 174 -15.72 3.98 13.66
N HIS A 175 -15.14 5.11 14.04
CA HIS A 175 -15.84 6.14 14.78
C HIS A 175 -16.49 7.13 13.79
N HIS A 176 -17.81 7.06 13.66
CA HIS A 176 -18.59 7.96 12.81
C HIS A 176 -18.71 9.35 13.46
N GLY A 177 -17.67 10.17 13.30
CA GLY A 177 -17.69 11.61 13.63
C GLY A 177 -18.19 12.48 12.48
N ALA A 178 -18.50 13.75 12.75
CA ALA A 178 -19.10 14.68 11.79
C ALA A 178 -18.20 15.05 10.58
N VAL A 179 -16.88 14.88 10.68
CA VAL A 179 -15.93 15.19 9.59
C VAL A 179 -14.84 14.13 9.55
N GLY A 180 -14.85 13.29 8.50
CA GLY A 180 -13.82 12.28 8.23
C GLY A 180 -13.69 11.27 9.37
N GLY A 181 -14.50 10.21 9.33
CA GLY A 181 -14.57 9.18 10.37
C GLY A 181 -13.18 8.85 10.94
N LYS A 182 -13.02 8.91 12.25
CA LYS A 182 -11.75 8.56 12.90
C LYS A 182 -11.75 7.07 13.16
N ILE A 183 -10.59 6.43 13.19
CA ILE A 183 -10.51 5.07 13.71
C ILE A 183 -10.40 5.13 15.23
N SER A 184 -11.11 4.22 15.90
CA SER A 184 -10.98 3.99 17.34
C SER A 184 -10.40 2.60 17.53
N TRP A 185 -9.31 2.53 18.29
CA TRP A 185 -8.65 1.28 18.63
C TRP A 185 -9.32 0.67 19.86
N LYS A 186 -9.68 -0.62 19.79
CA LYS A 186 -10.24 -1.35 20.94
C LYS A 186 -9.18 -1.63 22.00
N VAL A 187 -7.91 -1.71 21.59
CA VAL A 187 -6.75 -2.01 22.43
C VAL A 187 -5.69 -0.95 22.15
N ASP A 188 -4.98 -0.51 23.18
CA ASP A 188 -3.89 0.45 23.04
C ASP A 188 -2.84 -0.06 22.04
N ILE A 189 -2.46 0.80 21.08
CA ILE A 189 -1.53 0.46 19.98
C ILE A 189 -0.18 -0.03 20.53
N GLU A 190 0.26 0.51 21.66
CA GLU A 190 1.51 0.14 22.33
C GLU A 190 1.48 -1.29 22.87
N LYS A 191 0.31 -1.84 23.24
CA LYS A 191 0.19 -3.20 23.79
C LYS A 191 -0.06 -4.26 22.72
N LEU A 192 -0.22 -3.84 21.48
CA LEU A 192 -0.53 -4.73 20.37
C LEU A 192 0.69 -5.57 19.96
N ASP A 193 0.43 -6.79 19.47
CA ASP A 193 1.48 -7.64 18.88
C ASP A 193 1.73 -7.27 17.42
N TYR A 194 2.88 -6.63 17.17
CA TYR A 194 3.24 -6.14 15.84
C TYR A 194 3.52 -7.29 14.87
N HIS A 195 3.96 -8.46 15.33
CA HIS A 195 4.24 -9.60 14.44
C HIS A 195 2.95 -10.15 13.82
N HIS A 196 1.86 -10.14 14.58
CA HIS A 196 0.57 -10.60 14.07
C HIS A 196 -0.15 -9.53 13.26
N TYR A 197 -0.30 -8.32 13.80
CA TYR A 197 -1.21 -7.34 13.23
C TYR A 197 -0.58 -6.51 12.10
N LEU A 198 0.68 -6.08 12.22
CA LEU A 198 1.26 -5.16 11.24
C LEU A 198 1.32 -5.75 9.82
N PRO A 199 1.73 -7.02 9.60
CA PRO A 199 1.67 -7.63 8.27
C PRO A 199 0.26 -7.68 7.69
N ILE A 200 -0.76 -7.90 8.52
CA ILE A 200 -2.17 -7.95 8.10
C ILE A 200 -2.66 -6.57 7.66
N PHE A 201 -2.27 -5.51 8.37
CA PHE A 201 -2.58 -4.14 7.97
C PHE A 201 -1.88 -3.76 6.65
N PHE A 202 -0.60 -4.12 6.49
CA PHE A 202 0.13 -3.95 5.24
C PHE A 202 -0.49 -4.71 4.07
N ASP A 203 -0.98 -5.92 4.32
CA ASP A 203 -1.70 -6.72 3.33
C ASP A 203 -3.00 -6.06 2.86
N GLY A 204 -3.72 -5.45 3.81
CA GLY A 204 -4.96 -4.72 3.58
C GLY A 204 -4.80 -3.44 2.77
N LEU A 205 -3.59 -2.90 2.63
CA LEU A 205 -3.36 -1.70 1.80
C LEU A 205 -3.63 -1.93 0.30
N ARG A 206 -3.77 -3.20 -0.12
CA ARG A 206 -4.19 -3.61 -1.47
C ARG A 206 -5.70 -3.42 -1.69
N GLU A 207 -6.47 -3.28 -0.62
CA GLU A 207 -7.91 -3.09 -0.70
C GLU A 207 -8.26 -1.75 -1.33
N LYS A 208 -9.28 -1.77 -2.19
CA LYS A 208 -9.84 -0.57 -2.85
C LYS A 208 -11.24 -0.22 -2.38
N GLU A 209 -11.87 -1.12 -1.64
CA GLU A 209 -13.24 -0.96 -1.21
C GLU A 209 -13.28 -0.36 0.20
N ASP A 210 -14.12 0.65 0.38
CA ASP A 210 -14.47 1.12 1.72
C ASP A 210 -15.49 0.17 2.35
N PRO A 211 -15.41 -0.12 3.66
CA PRO A 211 -14.55 0.51 4.66
C PRO A 211 -13.13 -0.07 4.79
N TYR A 212 -12.83 -1.18 4.13
CA TYR A 212 -11.57 -1.93 4.30
C TYR A 212 -10.34 -1.05 4.02
N ARG A 213 -10.32 -0.38 2.87
CA ARG A 213 -9.22 0.51 2.46
C ARG A 213 -8.95 1.61 3.47
N PHE A 214 -10.00 2.29 3.93
CA PHE A 214 -9.89 3.37 4.92
C PHE A 214 -9.25 2.87 6.23
N LEU A 215 -9.73 1.73 6.73
CA LEU A 215 -9.25 1.11 7.96
C LEU A 215 -7.81 0.61 7.84
N SER A 216 -7.44 -0.05 6.73
CA SER A 216 -6.08 -0.55 6.52
C SER A 216 -5.07 0.59 6.47
N ILE A 217 -5.36 1.65 5.70
CA ILE A 217 -4.46 2.78 5.53
C ILE A 217 -4.27 3.55 6.84
N GLN A 218 -5.38 3.94 7.48
CA GLN A 218 -5.29 4.68 8.73
C GLN A 218 -4.67 3.83 9.84
N GLY A 219 -5.05 2.56 9.94
CA GLY A 219 -4.51 1.64 10.93
C GLY A 219 -3.00 1.46 10.79
N THR A 220 -2.51 1.37 9.54
CA THR A 220 -1.07 1.27 9.27
C THR A 220 -0.33 2.53 9.70
N TYR A 221 -0.83 3.73 9.34
CA TYR A 221 -0.20 4.98 9.75
C TYR A 221 -0.16 5.15 11.28
N ASP A 222 -1.24 4.79 11.97
CA ASP A 222 -1.30 4.85 13.43
C ASP A 222 -0.30 3.85 14.07
N MET A 223 -0.22 2.61 13.57
CA MET A 223 0.75 1.62 14.05
C MET A 223 2.20 2.04 13.78
N LEU A 224 2.50 2.66 12.63
CA LEU A 224 3.84 3.16 12.34
C LEU A 224 4.21 4.34 13.25
N GLN A 225 3.26 5.23 13.52
CA GLN A 225 3.49 6.41 14.36
C GLN A 225 3.74 6.04 15.85
N PHE A 226 3.05 5.01 16.38
CA PHE A 226 3.16 4.60 17.79
C PHE A 226 3.94 3.30 18.03
N GLY A 227 4.47 2.66 16.97
CA GLY A 227 5.14 1.36 17.09
C GLY A 227 6.56 1.39 17.61
N GLY A 228 7.28 2.50 17.39
CA GLY A 228 8.66 2.69 17.85
C GLY A 228 9.55 1.47 17.57
N PRO A 229 10.21 0.88 18.59
CA PRO A 229 11.17 -0.21 18.40
C PRO A 229 10.53 -1.55 17.99
N LYS A 230 9.21 -1.71 18.11
CA LYS A 230 8.51 -2.96 17.76
C LYS A 230 8.40 -3.19 16.26
N ILE A 231 8.62 -2.16 15.45
CA ILE A 231 8.51 -2.22 13.99
C ILE A 231 9.71 -2.95 13.37
N LEU A 232 10.92 -2.68 13.86
CA LEU A 232 12.17 -3.23 13.34
C LEU A 232 12.18 -4.78 13.20
N PRO A 233 11.81 -5.58 14.22
CA PRO A 233 11.83 -7.05 14.09
C PRO A 233 10.79 -7.59 13.09
N VAL A 234 9.78 -6.80 12.73
CA VAL A 234 8.69 -7.22 11.83
C VAL A 234 9.01 -6.92 10.38
N VAL A 235 10.02 -6.08 10.08
CA VAL A 235 10.42 -5.67 8.72
C VAL A 235 10.48 -6.84 7.72
N PRO A 236 11.11 -7.99 8.02
CA PRO A 236 11.17 -9.11 7.08
C PRO A 236 9.79 -9.65 6.66
N GLN A 237 8.80 -9.60 7.57
CA GLN A 237 7.44 -10.07 7.29
C GLN A 237 6.65 -9.09 6.41
N LEU A 238 7.03 -7.81 6.38
CA LEU A 238 6.37 -6.78 5.57
C LEU A 238 6.79 -6.83 4.09
N ILE A 239 7.91 -7.48 3.77
CA ILE A 239 8.46 -7.50 2.40
C ILE A 239 7.50 -8.18 1.42
N ILE A 240 6.87 -9.29 1.83
CA ILE A 240 5.92 -10.03 1.00
C ILE A 240 4.68 -9.21 0.67
N PRO A 241 3.90 -8.68 1.64
CA PRO A 241 2.71 -7.90 1.34
C PRO A 241 3.04 -6.63 0.54
N VAL A 242 4.17 -5.96 0.80
CA VAL A 242 4.63 -4.82 0.00
C VAL A 242 4.90 -5.23 -1.44
N LYS A 243 5.67 -6.31 -1.64
CA LYS A 243 5.97 -6.85 -2.98
C LYS A 243 4.69 -7.21 -3.72
N GLU A 244 3.74 -7.87 -3.05
CA GLU A 244 2.46 -8.22 -3.67
C GLU A 244 1.63 -6.99 -4.03
N GLY A 245 1.62 -5.97 -3.16
CA GLY A 245 0.96 -4.68 -3.41
C GLY A 245 1.54 -3.94 -4.62
N LEU A 246 2.87 -3.83 -4.71
CA LEU A 246 3.54 -3.23 -5.88
C LEU A 246 3.33 -4.05 -7.16
N ASN A 247 3.20 -5.38 -7.05
CA ASN A 247 2.94 -6.26 -8.17
C ASN A 247 1.52 -6.14 -8.77
N THR A 248 0.57 -5.49 -8.09
CA THR A 248 -0.78 -5.23 -8.66
C THR A 248 -0.73 -4.33 -9.89
N ARG A 249 0.32 -3.51 -10.02
CA ARG A 249 0.51 -2.53 -11.11
C ARG A 249 -0.64 -1.54 -11.24
N ASP A 250 -1.36 -1.34 -10.16
CA ASP A 250 -2.41 -0.35 -10.08
C ASP A 250 -1.85 0.94 -9.44
N PRO A 251 -1.95 2.09 -10.11
CA PRO A 251 -1.29 3.31 -9.66
C PRO A 251 -1.81 3.79 -8.30
N GLU A 252 -3.08 3.55 -7.95
CA GLU A 252 -3.64 3.98 -6.67
C GLU A 252 -3.05 3.16 -5.50
N ILE A 253 -2.97 1.83 -5.67
CA ILE A 253 -2.36 0.93 -4.69
C ILE A 253 -0.86 1.21 -4.58
N MET A 254 -0.17 1.36 -5.71
CA MET A 254 1.28 1.63 -5.73
C MET A 254 1.62 2.96 -5.05
N SER A 255 0.88 4.04 -5.34
CA SER A 255 1.07 5.33 -4.68
C SER A 255 0.87 5.22 -3.17
N THR A 256 -0.13 4.46 -2.73
CA THR A 256 -0.40 4.23 -1.31
C THR A 256 0.73 3.42 -0.67
N MET A 257 1.21 2.35 -1.32
CA MET A 257 2.34 1.53 -0.82
C MET A 257 3.58 2.38 -0.64
N LEU A 258 3.91 3.22 -1.63
CA LEU A 258 5.09 4.07 -1.58
C LEU A 258 5.01 5.09 -0.45
N LYS A 259 3.86 5.74 -0.25
CA LYS A 259 3.65 6.67 0.87
C LYS A 259 3.78 5.98 2.23
N VAL A 260 3.29 4.74 2.36
CA VAL A 260 3.44 3.95 3.58
C VAL A 260 4.88 3.49 3.78
N LEU A 261 5.59 3.10 2.72
CA LEU A 261 7.01 2.74 2.79
C LEU A 261 7.90 3.91 3.21
N GLN A 262 7.63 5.10 2.69
CA GLN A 262 8.32 6.32 3.14
C GLN A 262 8.07 6.55 4.63
N ALA A 263 6.83 6.43 5.09
CA ALA A 263 6.51 6.55 6.51
C ALA A 263 7.19 5.46 7.35
N LEU A 264 7.25 4.21 6.87
CA LEU A 264 7.92 3.10 7.55
C LEU A 264 9.40 3.41 7.80
N VAL A 265 10.12 3.87 6.77
CA VAL A 265 11.55 4.23 6.89
C VAL A 265 11.76 5.41 7.83
N MET A 266 10.86 6.40 7.80
CA MET A 266 10.94 7.56 8.69
C MET A 266 10.51 7.26 10.14
N SER A 267 9.93 6.09 10.42
CA SER A 267 9.40 5.74 11.75
C SER A 267 10.47 5.20 12.70
N GLY A 268 11.66 4.81 12.21
CA GLY A 268 12.72 4.28 13.06
C GLY A 268 14.10 4.28 12.39
N GLU A 269 15.13 4.56 13.18
CA GLU A 269 16.50 4.82 12.71
C GLU A 269 17.11 3.65 11.92
N MET A 270 17.04 2.43 12.45
CA MET A 270 17.63 1.24 11.82
C MET A 270 16.74 0.57 10.77
N ILE A 271 15.54 1.10 10.50
CA ILE A 271 14.57 0.46 9.59
C ILE A 271 15.05 0.56 8.14
N GLY A 272 15.64 1.70 7.75
CA GLY A 272 16.18 1.89 6.40
C GLY A 272 17.31 0.91 6.09
N GLU A 273 18.27 0.76 6.99
CA GLU A 273 19.36 -0.22 6.86
C GLU A 273 18.83 -1.67 6.78
N ALA A 274 17.85 -2.01 7.62
CA ALA A 274 17.22 -3.33 7.61
C ALA A 274 16.47 -3.65 6.29
N LEU A 275 16.08 -2.64 5.50
CA LEU A 275 15.41 -2.82 4.22
C LEU A 275 16.38 -3.09 3.06
N VAL A 276 17.66 -2.69 3.17
CA VAL A 276 18.64 -2.79 2.08
C VAL A 276 18.74 -4.21 1.48
N PRO A 277 18.80 -5.30 2.27
CA PRO A 277 18.86 -6.66 1.72
C PRO A 277 17.67 -7.04 0.84
N TYR A 278 16.54 -6.34 1.00
CA TYR A 278 15.28 -6.61 0.31
C TYR A 278 15.05 -5.72 -0.93
N TYR A 279 15.90 -4.72 -1.19
CA TYR A 279 15.77 -3.84 -2.36
C TYR A 279 15.69 -4.60 -3.69
N ARG A 280 16.46 -5.69 -3.85
CA ARG A 280 16.40 -6.54 -5.06
C ARG A 280 15.01 -7.12 -5.34
N GLN A 281 14.17 -7.27 -4.32
CA GLN A 281 12.81 -7.81 -4.46
C GLN A 281 11.77 -6.72 -4.75
N LEU A 282 12.01 -5.49 -4.30
CA LEU A 282 11.05 -4.38 -4.35
C LEU A 282 11.30 -3.45 -5.55
N LEU A 283 12.56 -3.08 -5.80
CA LEU A 283 12.96 -2.10 -6.80
C LEU A 283 12.64 -2.45 -8.26
N PRO A 284 12.63 -3.73 -8.71
CA PRO A 284 12.30 -4.05 -10.10
C PRO A 284 10.92 -3.53 -10.53
N MET A 285 9.96 -3.52 -9.61
CA MET A 285 8.63 -2.98 -9.88
C MET A 285 8.63 -1.46 -9.98
N LEU A 286 9.46 -0.76 -9.20
CA LEU A 286 9.57 0.69 -9.26
C LEU A 286 10.24 1.14 -10.56
N ASN A 287 11.25 0.39 -11.03
CA ASN A 287 11.94 0.70 -12.28
C ASN A 287 10.99 0.71 -13.49
N LEU A 288 10.00 -0.19 -13.53
CA LEU A 288 9.01 -0.25 -14.60
C LEU A 288 8.16 1.03 -14.71
N PHE A 289 7.93 1.73 -13.59
CA PHE A 289 7.05 2.90 -13.52
C PHE A 289 7.79 4.21 -13.24
N LYS A 290 9.13 4.19 -13.17
CA LYS A 290 9.96 5.38 -12.91
C LYS A 290 9.72 6.52 -13.90
N GLY A 291 9.43 6.20 -15.17
CA GLY A 291 9.13 7.17 -16.22
C GLY A 291 7.66 7.58 -16.33
N TRP A 292 6.77 7.12 -15.45
CA TRP A 292 5.35 7.46 -15.48
C TRP A 292 5.08 8.81 -14.82
N THR A 293 5.60 9.86 -15.44
CA THR A 293 5.31 11.25 -15.09
C THR A 293 4.50 11.87 -16.23
N PRO A 294 3.32 12.46 -15.98
CA PRO A 294 2.55 13.12 -17.02
C PRO A 294 3.30 14.37 -17.49
N SER A 295 3.63 14.43 -18.78
CA SER A 295 4.17 15.64 -19.41
C SER A 295 3.00 16.58 -19.74
N ILE A 296 2.80 17.63 -18.95
CA ILE A 296 1.64 18.53 -19.11
C ILE A 296 1.95 19.76 -19.99
N GLY A 297 3.14 19.81 -20.59
CA GLY A 297 3.54 20.92 -21.48
C GLY A 297 3.43 22.26 -20.78
N ASP A 298 2.71 23.20 -21.38
CA ASP A 298 2.45 24.55 -20.86
C ASP A 298 1.23 24.62 -19.92
N SER A 299 0.54 23.50 -19.66
CA SER A 299 -0.62 23.47 -18.77
C SER A 299 -0.20 23.22 -17.31
N ILE A 300 -0.88 23.89 -16.38
CA ILE A 300 -0.60 23.80 -14.94
C ILE A 300 -1.19 22.51 -14.35
N ASP A 301 -0.39 21.78 -13.57
CA ASP A 301 -0.87 20.64 -12.79
C ASP A 301 -1.60 21.08 -11.51
N TYR A 302 -2.93 20.97 -11.50
CA TYR A 302 -3.74 21.23 -10.30
C TYR A 302 -3.82 20.01 -9.35
N GLY A 303 -3.27 18.86 -9.76
CA GLY A 303 -3.28 17.60 -9.01
C GLY A 303 -2.17 17.46 -7.97
N GLN A 304 -1.24 18.41 -7.88
CA GLN A 304 -0.05 18.34 -7.03
C GLN A 304 -0.36 18.07 -5.56
N ARG A 305 -1.41 18.71 -5.01
CA ARG A 305 -1.84 18.50 -3.61
C ARG A 305 -2.20 17.04 -3.30
N LYS A 306 -2.63 16.27 -4.30
CA LYS A 306 -3.03 14.86 -4.15
C LYS A 306 -1.81 13.93 -4.08
N ARG A 307 -0.66 14.41 -4.57
CA ARG A 307 0.61 13.69 -4.62
C ARG A 307 0.38 12.26 -5.14
N ASN A 308 -0.23 12.16 -6.32
CA ASN A 308 -0.61 10.89 -6.96
C ASN A 308 0.19 10.62 -8.24
N ASP A 309 1.18 11.47 -8.52
CA ASP A 309 2.12 11.23 -9.61
C ASP A 309 3.11 10.14 -9.19
N LEU A 310 3.04 9.00 -9.87
CA LEU A 310 3.79 7.81 -9.51
C LEU A 310 5.30 7.99 -9.77
N GLY A 311 5.67 8.64 -10.88
CA GLY A 311 7.08 8.88 -11.21
C GLY A 311 7.78 9.77 -10.18
N THR A 312 7.13 10.85 -9.74
CA THR A 312 7.66 11.72 -8.68
C THR A 312 7.70 11.02 -7.32
N LEU A 313 6.65 10.27 -6.96
CA LEU A 313 6.63 9.49 -5.72
C LEU A 313 7.74 8.44 -5.65
N ILE A 314 8.04 7.77 -6.77
CA ILE A 314 9.11 6.78 -6.84
C ILE A 314 10.47 7.44 -6.61
N ARG A 315 10.75 8.58 -7.25
CA ARG A 315 12.02 9.31 -7.05
C ARG A 315 12.20 9.72 -5.59
N GLU A 316 11.18 10.32 -5.00
CA GLU A 316 11.20 10.74 -3.60
C GLU A 316 11.36 9.54 -2.65
N ALA A 317 10.72 8.40 -2.94
CA ALA A 317 10.91 7.18 -2.15
C ALA A 317 12.35 6.65 -2.24
N LEU A 318 12.95 6.66 -3.42
CA LEU A 318 14.34 6.21 -3.61
C LEU A 318 15.33 7.14 -2.89
N GLU A 319 15.10 8.45 -2.91
CA GLU A 319 15.91 9.42 -2.15
C GLU A 319 15.80 9.15 -0.64
N ILE A 320 14.60 8.91 -0.12
CA ILE A 320 14.41 8.57 1.30
C ILE A 320 15.12 7.25 1.67
N PHE A 321 15.07 6.26 0.79
CA PHE A 321 15.75 4.98 0.96
C PHE A 321 17.28 5.10 0.94
N GLU A 322 17.81 6.01 0.14
CA GLU A 322 19.24 6.33 0.10
C GLU A 322 19.68 7.03 1.39
N VAL A 323 18.93 8.06 1.83
CA VAL A 323 19.28 8.87 3.01
C VAL A 323 19.27 8.04 4.31
N HIS A 324 18.32 7.11 4.47
CA HIS A 324 18.15 6.33 5.70
C HIS A 324 18.70 4.90 5.61
N GLY A 325 19.21 4.48 4.45
CA GLY A 325 19.65 3.10 4.21
C GLY A 325 21.12 2.83 4.56
N GLY A 326 21.87 3.83 5.04
CA GLY A 326 23.29 3.70 5.35
C GLY A 326 24.20 3.72 4.10
N GLU A 327 25.48 3.40 4.30
CA GLU A 327 26.54 3.56 3.29
C GLU A 327 26.32 2.70 2.03
N ASP A 328 25.77 1.49 2.21
CA ASP A 328 25.56 0.51 1.13
C ASP A 328 24.25 0.72 0.34
N ALA A 329 23.39 1.66 0.77
CA ALA A 329 22.07 1.85 0.16
C ALA A 329 22.17 2.23 -1.32
N PHE A 330 23.03 3.18 -1.66
CA PHE A 330 23.18 3.69 -3.01
C PHE A 330 23.62 2.59 -4.00
N ILE A 331 24.57 1.74 -3.59
CA ILE A 331 25.09 0.64 -4.42
C ILE A 331 23.98 -0.38 -4.71
N ASN A 332 23.06 -0.60 -3.77
CA ASN A 332 21.95 -1.53 -3.95
C ASN A 332 20.78 -0.93 -4.76
N ILE A 333 20.65 0.40 -4.79
CA ILE A 333 19.60 1.11 -5.55
C ILE A 333 19.99 1.28 -7.03
N LYS A 334 21.28 1.49 -7.30
CA LYS A 334 21.83 1.77 -8.63
C LYS A 334 21.82 0.55 -9.57
#